data_AF-A0A0W0ZX30-F1
#
_entry.id   AF-A0A0W0ZX30-F1
#
_cell.length_a   1.000
_cell.length_b   1.000
_cell.length_c   1.000
_cell.angle_alpha   90.00
_cell.angle_beta   90.00
_cell.angle_gamma   90.00
#
_symmetry.space_group_name_H-M   'P 1'
#
loop_
_entity.id
_entity.type
_entity.pdbx_description
1 polymer ?
#
loop_
_entity_poly.entity_id
_entity_poly.type
_entity_poly.pdbx_seq_one_letter_code
_entity_poly.pdbx_strand_id
1 'polypeptide(L)'
;MAKKLKTIVKTGTKTTTQEQNLHSDHHPQLFGKTLIWNIDKVNLNDDLEMKAFTIAQKINSGEVTSGMLQEIPHDSQDELIANIEKYLDPMQKLSMRYNQNGTHPFGNLTFSCNPVTPSPNQALEKDVKKLQQKYEDSGATKGQVLITLVEDENGKKRLLVNVHAESPPKPGAPYPPKIPRVDLNQVMKDVEQFRKHHSDIDVVVGGDMNNGPKSFPQEMHNFLPNPNFRYQHSEANTAFKRDGTSIAVDAVFSTEKGIDLKTQRNMNTCDENFLTAFKKSKDEKKQLAQQEKMKPVVDLQKNLKSSPAFTTATVHTGHYPQKIKQDTQQDFPIELVFKDARQARQFTNHVSLRDKKNLFQNDNKVYLTQGAVAKILTLDINLPKLAFTHVMQGHQDDKPSEQRTKELQQKCVEQIQVVKKVQISAAPTVKYENTKIRQDTRGEIDYSIQLTFASKEEARAFSDAMGYKNKTLLFQDNTNVYIAKDAEADFLKKMCKPENSASFKTHLAKLKSSSPLTEKDVTMSAPPSAKGSLS
;
A
#
# COMPACT_ATOMS: atom_id res chain seq x y z
N MET A 1 -11.92 7.31 25.00
CA MET A 1 -13.03 6.81 25.85
C MET A 1 -14.28 7.60 25.55
N ALA A 2 -15.45 6.95 25.51
CA ALA A 2 -16.73 7.58 25.20
C ALA A 2 -17.14 8.63 26.25
N LYS A 3 -18.04 9.55 25.86
CA LYS A 3 -18.52 10.62 26.74
C LYS A 3 -19.58 10.09 27.68
N LYS A 4 -19.37 10.27 28.98
CA LYS A 4 -20.42 10.05 29.98
C LYS A 4 -21.30 11.30 30.02
N LEU A 5 -22.48 11.22 29.42
CA LEU A 5 -23.44 12.31 29.30
C LEU A 5 -24.62 12.07 30.24
N LYS A 6 -24.91 13.06 31.08
CA LYS A 6 -26.19 13.12 31.81
C LYS A 6 -27.22 13.70 30.85
N THR A 7 -28.17 12.89 30.39
CA THR A 7 -29.23 13.29 29.47
C THR A 7 -30.52 13.61 30.23
N ILE A 8 -31.17 14.71 29.84
CA ILE A 8 -32.44 15.18 30.40
C ILE A 8 -33.47 15.10 29.27
N VAL A 9 -34.29 14.06 29.31
CA VAL A 9 -35.29 13.74 28.30
C VAL A 9 -36.66 14.21 28.77
N LYS A 10 -37.35 15.00 27.94
CA LYS A 10 -38.73 15.42 28.21
C LYS A 10 -39.70 14.66 27.30
N THR A 11 -40.68 13.98 27.89
CA THR A 11 -41.73 13.26 27.17
C THR A 11 -43.08 13.68 27.75
N GLY A 12 -43.81 14.54 27.02
CA GLY A 12 -45.01 15.20 27.54
C GLY A 12 -44.66 16.08 28.75
N THR A 13 -45.33 15.85 29.88
CA THR A 13 -45.08 16.55 31.15
C THR A 13 -43.98 15.89 32.00
N LYS A 14 -43.55 14.66 31.65
CA LYS A 14 -42.53 13.93 32.41
C LYS A 14 -41.14 14.32 31.96
N THR A 15 -40.30 14.67 32.94
CA THR A 15 -38.85 14.86 32.73
C THR A 15 -38.12 13.67 33.35
N THR A 16 -37.32 12.99 32.56
CA THR A 16 -36.47 11.88 33.01
C THR A 16 -35.02 12.29 32.86
N THR A 17 -34.24 12.09 33.90
CA THR A 17 -32.79 12.32 33.85
C THR A 17 -32.10 10.97 33.90
N GLN A 18 -31.25 10.69 32.93
CA GLN A 18 -30.50 9.45 32.82
C GLN A 18 -29.03 9.76 32.60
N GLU A 19 -28.15 8.87 33.03
CA GLU A 19 -26.73 8.95 32.70
C GLU A 19 -26.44 7.88 31.66
N GLN A 20 -25.87 8.28 30.53
CA GLN A 20 -25.63 7.44 29.37
C GLN A 20 -24.19 7.62 28.91
N ASN A 21 -23.54 6.50 28.56
CA ASN A 21 -22.26 6.54 27.88
C ASN A 21 -22.52 6.59 26.37
N LEU A 22 -22.22 7.71 25.74
CA LEU A 22 -22.47 7.95 24.33
C LEU A 22 -21.17 8.33 23.60
N HIS A 23 -21.06 7.95 22.33
CA HIS A 23 -19.94 8.33 21.48
C HIS A 23 -19.99 9.83 21.11
N SER A 24 -21.18 10.34 20.83
CA SER A 24 -21.46 11.72 20.46
C SER A 24 -22.63 12.24 21.29
N ASP A 25 -22.73 13.56 21.44
CA ASP A 25 -23.95 14.20 21.94
C ASP A 25 -25.09 14.21 20.89
N HIS A 26 -24.86 13.71 19.67
CA HIS A 26 -25.87 13.47 18.64
C HIS A 26 -26.07 11.97 18.39
N HIS A 27 -27.33 11.54 18.37
CA HIS A 27 -27.72 10.23 17.86
C HIS A 27 -27.70 10.23 16.33
N PRO A 28 -27.10 9.20 15.69
CA PRO A 28 -27.11 9.08 14.24
C PRO A 28 -28.54 8.98 13.69
N GLN A 29 -28.73 9.51 12.50
CA GLN A 29 -29.96 9.38 11.72
C GLN A 29 -29.70 8.51 10.49
N LEU A 30 -30.72 7.77 10.07
CA LEU A 30 -30.68 6.93 8.88
C LEU A 30 -31.82 7.33 7.94
N PHE A 31 -31.47 7.79 6.74
CA PHE A 31 -32.40 8.05 5.65
C PHE A 31 -32.25 6.97 4.58
N GLY A 32 -33.10 5.94 4.62
CA GLY A 32 -32.93 4.76 3.79
C GLY A 32 -31.67 3.99 4.19
N LYS A 33 -30.64 4.01 3.34
CA LYS A 33 -29.29 3.48 3.63
C LYS A 33 -28.21 4.58 3.76
N THR A 34 -28.64 5.85 3.86
CA THR A 34 -27.73 7.00 4.04
C THR A 34 -27.63 7.34 5.53
N LEU A 35 -26.47 7.12 6.12
CA LEU A 35 -26.15 7.52 7.49
C LEU A 35 -25.94 9.04 7.56
N ILE A 36 -26.49 9.70 8.58
CA ILE A 36 -26.28 11.13 8.85
C ILE A 36 -25.89 11.25 10.31
N TRP A 37 -24.70 11.75 10.61
CA TRP A 37 -24.23 11.80 12.00
C TRP A 37 -23.21 12.91 12.26
N ASN A 38 -23.54 13.81 13.19
CA ASN A 38 -22.55 14.68 13.81
C ASN A 38 -21.74 13.84 14.81
N ILE A 39 -20.49 13.56 14.47
CA ILE A 39 -19.64 12.67 15.25
C ILE A 39 -18.91 13.40 16.38
N ASP A 40 -19.15 14.71 16.56
CA ASP A 40 -18.53 15.57 17.57
C ASP A 40 -17.03 15.80 17.37
N LYS A 41 -16.63 17.08 17.36
CA LYS A 41 -15.24 17.54 17.18
C LYS A 41 -14.29 17.21 18.33
N VAL A 42 -14.80 16.92 19.53
CA VAL A 42 -13.96 16.64 20.71
C VAL A 42 -13.72 15.14 20.81
N ASN A 43 -12.66 14.66 20.14
CA ASN A 43 -12.29 13.24 20.14
C ASN A 43 -10.99 13.00 20.92
N LEU A 44 -11.05 12.11 21.91
CA LEU A 44 -9.88 11.36 22.38
C LEU A 44 -9.65 10.21 21.39
N ASN A 45 -8.40 9.87 21.04
CA ASN A 45 -8.08 8.89 19.97
C ASN A 45 -8.92 7.59 20.03
N ASP A 46 -9.11 6.99 21.22
CA ASP A 46 -9.92 5.76 21.36
C ASP A 46 -11.40 5.93 20.98
N ASP A 47 -11.96 7.14 21.10
CA ASP A 47 -13.37 7.39 20.78
C ASP A 47 -13.62 7.44 19.27
N LEU A 48 -12.65 7.95 18.49
CA LEU A 48 -12.75 7.98 17.03
C LEU A 48 -12.71 6.57 16.42
N GLU A 49 -11.84 5.69 16.94
CA GLU A 49 -11.78 4.29 16.50
C GLU A 49 -13.08 3.53 16.84
N MET A 50 -13.69 3.80 18.00
CA MET A 50 -14.98 3.19 18.37
C MET A 50 -16.12 3.66 17.45
N LYS A 51 -16.19 4.97 17.14
CA LYS A 51 -17.15 5.51 16.16
C LYS A 51 -16.97 4.85 14.78
N ALA A 52 -15.72 4.72 14.35
CA ALA A 52 -15.35 4.06 13.11
C ALA A 52 -15.79 2.59 13.07
N PHE A 53 -15.55 1.85 14.17
CA PHE A 53 -16.00 0.47 14.32
C PHE A 53 -17.53 0.37 14.19
N THR A 54 -18.29 1.24 14.85
CA THR A 54 -19.75 1.23 14.74
C THR A 54 -20.24 1.49 13.32
N ILE A 55 -19.63 2.46 12.62
CA ILE A 55 -19.95 2.72 11.20
C ILE A 55 -19.67 1.48 10.35
N ALA A 56 -18.50 0.85 10.53
CA ALA A 56 -18.11 -0.34 9.78
C ALA A 56 -19.06 -1.52 10.01
N GLN A 57 -19.53 -1.75 11.24
CA GLN A 57 -20.53 -2.80 11.52
C GLN A 57 -21.82 -2.59 10.74
N LYS A 58 -22.28 -1.34 10.64
CA LYS A 58 -23.50 -1.00 9.88
C LYS A 58 -23.31 -1.14 8.37
N ILE A 59 -22.12 -0.84 7.85
CA ILE A 59 -21.78 -1.11 6.45
C ILE A 59 -21.74 -2.62 6.18
N ASN A 60 -21.06 -3.41 7.02
CA ASN A 60 -20.94 -4.87 6.84
C ASN A 60 -22.30 -5.57 6.90
N SER A 61 -23.22 -5.09 7.73
CA SER A 61 -24.61 -5.60 7.78
C SER A 61 -25.48 -5.22 6.57
N GLY A 62 -25.01 -4.32 5.69
CA GLY A 62 -25.78 -3.81 4.56
C GLY A 62 -26.84 -2.77 4.90
N GLU A 63 -26.91 -2.34 6.17
CA GLU A 63 -27.83 -1.30 6.65
C GLU A 63 -27.42 0.11 6.16
N VAL A 64 -26.12 0.34 5.95
CA VAL A 64 -25.55 1.62 5.50
C VAL A 64 -24.72 1.40 4.24
N THR A 65 -25.02 2.18 3.19
CA THR A 65 -24.26 2.16 1.92
C THR A 65 -23.70 3.52 1.54
N SER A 66 -24.12 4.59 2.21
CA SER A 66 -23.54 5.92 2.08
C SER A 66 -23.72 6.71 3.36
N GLY A 67 -23.04 7.84 3.48
CA GLY A 67 -23.28 8.70 4.63
C GLY A 67 -22.73 10.11 4.53
N MET A 68 -23.16 10.92 5.49
CA MET A 68 -22.88 12.33 5.69
C MET A 68 -22.53 12.54 7.16
N LEU A 69 -21.24 12.68 7.45
CA LEU A 69 -20.71 12.89 8.80
C LEU A 69 -20.32 14.36 8.98
N GLN A 70 -20.58 14.94 10.15
CA GLN A 70 -20.24 16.33 10.50
C GLN A 70 -19.31 16.38 11.72
N GLU A 71 -18.58 17.48 11.87
CA GLU A 71 -17.61 17.72 12.95
C GLU A 71 -16.39 16.77 12.99
N ILE A 72 -15.86 16.39 11.82
CA ILE A 72 -14.66 15.54 11.74
C ILE A 72 -13.45 16.46 11.91
N PRO A 73 -12.59 16.27 12.94
CA PRO A 73 -11.40 17.10 13.11
C PRO A 73 -10.50 17.06 11.86
N HIS A 74 -9.98 18.22 11.44
CA HIS A 74 -9.24 18.39 10.17
C HIS A 74 -7.93 17.62 10.04
N ASP A 75 -7.40 17.11 11.15
CA ASP A 75 -6.19 16.31 11.18
C ASP A 75 -6.47 14.84 11.50
N SER A 76 -7.76 14.44 11.56
CA SER A 76 -8.19 13.11 12.00
C SER A 76 -9.09 12.39 10.98
N GLN A 77 -9.39 13.00 9.83
CA GLN A 77 -10.14 12.35 8.74
C GLN A 77 -9.44 11.09 8.26
N ASP A 78 -8.13 11.13 8.00
CA ASP A 78 -7.40 9.97 7.46
C ASP A 78 -7.37 8.82 8.48
N GLU A 79 -7.28 9.16 9.78
CA GLU A 79 -7.39 8.19 10.86
C GLU A 79 -8.79 7.59 10.97
N LEU A 80 -9.85 8.40 10.85
CA LEU A 80 -11.23 7.91 10.80
C LEU A 80 -11.44 6.97 9.62
N ILE A 81 -10.97 7.35 8.44
CA ILE A 81 -11.05 6.54 7.21
C ILE A 81 -10.36 5.19 7.42
N ALA A 82 -9.09 5.22 7.86
CA ALA A 82 -8.30 4.01 8.09
C ALA A 82 -8.93 3.11 9.17
N ASN A 83 -9.51 3.69 10.21
CA ASN A 83 -10.19 2.93 11.24
C ASN A 83 -11.49 2.30 10.73
N ILE A 84 -12.26 2.97 9.87
CA ILE A 84 -13.45 2.36 9.26
C ILE A 84 -13.01 1.18 8.40
N GLU A 85 -12.06 1.40 7.48
CA GLU A 85 -11.52 0.37 6.59
C GLU A 85 -10.95 -0.84 7.34
N LYS A 86 -10.26 -0.61 8.46
CA LYS A 86 -9.74 -1.68 9.33
C LYS A 86 -10.83 -2.68 9.76
N TYR A 87 -12.04 -2.20 10.04
CA TYR A 87 -13.15 -3.01 10.56
C TYR A 87 -14.15 -3.42 9.48
N LEU A 88 -14.02 -2.94 8.25
CA LEU A 88 -14.83 -3.39 7.12
C LEU A 88 -14.51 -4.83 6.72
N ASP A 89 -15.50 -5.47 6.12
CA ASP A 89 -15.31 -6.73 5.40
C ASP A 89 -14.41 -6.50 4.18
N PRO A 90 -13.46 -7.40 3.84
CA PRO A 90 -12.51 -7.18 2.74
C PRO A 90 -13.13 -6.99 1.35
N MET A 91 -14.40 -7.36 1.18
CA MET A 91 -15.16 -7.16 -0.07
C MET A 91 -15.77 -5.77 -0.18
N GLN A 92 -15.86 -5.02 0.93
CA GLN A 92 -16.40 -3.67 0.96
C GLN A 92 -15.33 -2.69 0.49
N LYS A 93 -15.68 -1.84 -0.46
CA LYS A 93 -14.86 -0.72 -0.90
C LYS A 93 -15.50 0.58 -0.45
N LEU A 94 -14.68 1.49 0.05
CA LEU A 94 -15.13 2.76 0.59
C LEU A 94 -14.60 3.89 -0.27
N SER A 95 -15.49 4.76 -0.75
CA SER A 95 -15.11 6.04 -1.36
C SER A 95 -15.51 7.15 -0.40
N MET A 96 -14.56 8.02 -0.07
CA MET A 96 -14.79 9.09 0.90
C MET A 96 -14.34 10.42 0.35
N ARG A 97 -15.06 11.47 0.75
CA ARG A 97 -14.67 12.86 0.47
C ARG A 97 -14.79 13.65 1.76
N TYR A 98 -13.76 14.40 2.08
CA TYR A 98 -13.73 15.28 3.23
C TYR A 98 -13.55 16.72 2.77
N ASN A 99 -14.16 17.67 3.47
CA ASN A 99 -13.85 19.08 3.33
C ASN A 99 -14.13 19.86 4.63
N GLN A 100 -13.18 20.69 5.03
CA GLN A 100 -13.26 21.56 6.20
C GLN A 100 -14.25 22.72 6.04
N ASN A 101 -14.59 23.12 4.79
CA ASN A 101 -15.50 24.21 4.38
C ASN A 101 -15.86 25.21 5.50
N GLY A 102 -15.30 26.42 5.45
CA GLY A 102 -15.47 27.43 6.50
C GLY A 102 -14.17 27.69 7.27
N THR A 103 -14.27 28.08 8.54
CA THR A 103 -13.13 28.43 9.41
C THR A 103 -12.94 27.51 10.62
N HIS A 104 -13.75 26.45 10.71
CA HIS A 104 -13.70 25.54 11.84
C HIS A 104 -12.48 24.61 11.79
N PRO A 105 -11.94 24.16 12.92
CA PRO A 105 -10.89 23.12 12.96
C PRO A 105 -11.41 21.71 12.63
N PHE A 106 -12.62 21.61 12.08
CA PHE A 106 -13.31 20.39 11.73
C PHE A 106 -14.14 20.60 10.47
N GLY A 107 -14.54 19.51 9.81
CA GLY A 107 -15.24 19.54 8.54
C GLY A 107 -16.33 18.50 8.42
N ASN A 108 -16.85 18.40 7.19
CA ASN A 108 -17.84 17.43 6.79
C ASN A 108 -17.16 16.33 5.98
N LEU A 109 -17.63 15.10 6.15
CA LEU A 109 -17.19 13.93 5.37
C LEU A 109 -18.40 13.26 4.75
N THR A 110 -18.30 12.84 3.50
CA THR A 110 -19.26 11.97 2.84
C THR A 110 -18.59 10.65 2.48
N PHE A 111 -19.37 9.58 2.43
CA PHE A 111 -18.86 8.29 1.97
C PHE A 111 -19.90 7.51 1.17
N SER A 112 -19.42 6.60 0.33
CA SER A 112 -20.20 5.58 -0.36
C SER A 112 -19.50 4.23 -0.34
N CYS A 113 -20.29 3.16 -0.33
CA CYS A 113 -19.81 1.78 -0.25
C CYS A 113 -20.05 1.08 -1.58
N ASN A 114 -19.05 0.33 -2.05
CA ASN A 114 -19.08 -0.43 -3.31
C ASN A 114 -19.62 0.37 -4.51
N PRO A 115 -19.14 1.59 -4.78
CA PRO A 115 -19.57 2.28 -5.98
C PRO A 115 -19.22 1.41 -7.19
N VAL A 116 -20.22 1.10 -8.01
CA VAL A 116 -19.96 0.43 -9.29
C VAL A 116 -19.11 1.41 -10.11
N THR A 117 -18.05 0.91 -10.75
CA THR A 117 -17.17 1.79 -11.54
C THR A 117 -18.02 2.36 -12.67
N PRO A 118 -18.38 3.66 -12.66
CA PRO A 118 -19.36 4.14 -13.61
C PRO A 118 -18.72 4.32 -14.97
N SER A 119 -19.53 4.19 -16.01
CA SER A 119 -19.25 4.86 -17.28
C SER A 119 -19.23 6.38 -17.00
N PRO A 120 -18.16 7.12 -17.35
CA PRO A 120 -18.03 8.53 -16.97
C PRO A 120 -19.19 9.36 -17.55
N ASN A 121 -20.00 9.98 -16.69
CA ASN A 121 -20.88 11.05 -17.13
C ASN A 121 -20.16 12.37 -16.85
N GLN A 122 -19.26 12.74 -17.78
CA GLN A 122 -18.37 13.90 -17.64
C GLN A 122 -19.12 15.21 -17.39
N ALA A 123 -20.33 15.36 -17.96
CA ALA A 123 -21.16 16.55 -17.75
C ALA A 123 -21.68 16.63 -16.31
N LEU A 124 -22.25 15.55 -15.79
CA LEU A 124 -22.72 15.45 -14.41
C LEU A 124 -21.59 15.70 -13.41
N GLU A 125 -20.44 15.04 -13.59
CA GLU A 125 -19.27 15.21 -12.71
C GLU A 125 -18.74 16.65 -12.72
N LYS A 126 -18.71 17.28 -13.90
CA LYS A 126 -18.31 18.68 -14.06
C LYS A 126 -19.27 19.64 -13.35
N ASP A 127 -20.57 19.40 -13.46
CA ASP A 127 -21.58 20.23 -12.79
C ASP A 127 -21.57 20.06 -11.27
N VAL A 128 -21.40 18.83 -10.77
CA VAL A 128 -21.21 18.57 -9.34
C VAL A 128 -19.94 19.24 -8.83
N LYS A 129 -18.83 19.15 -9.58
CA LYS A 129 -17.57 19.83 -9.23
C LYS A 129 -17.76 21.35 -9.17
N LYS A 130 -18.42 21.94 -10.17
CA LYS A 130 -18.71 23.39 -10.21
C LYS A 130 -19.60 23.81 -9.03
N LEU A 131 -20.61 23.01 -8.71
CA LEU A 131 -21.50 23.26 -7.59
C LEU A 131 -20.75 23.20 -6.25
N GLN A 132 -19.90 22.20 -6.04
CA GLN A 132 -19.09 22.11 -4.82
C GLN A 132 -18.06 23.24 -4.72
N GLN A 133 -17.42 23.59 -5.85
CA GLN A 133 -16.46 24.68 -5.90
C GLN A 133 -17.07 26.03 -5.49
N LYS A 134 -18.38 26.25 -5.73
CA LYS A 134 -19.10 27.44 -5.24
C LYS A 134 -19.05 27.61 -3.71
N TYR A 135 -18.94 26.53 -2.95
CA TYR A 135 -18.88 26.53 -1.48
C TYR A 135 -17.43 26.52 -0.97
N GLU A 136 -16.51 25.90 -1.71
CA GLU A 136 -15.06 25.94 -1.45
C GLU A 136 -14.48 27.36 -1.67
N ASP A 137 -14.72 27.94 -2.86
CA ASP A 137 -14.14 29.23 -3.28
C ASP A 137 -14.66 30.41 -2.45
N SER A 138 -15.86 30.28 -1.87
CA SER A 138 -16.40 31.29 -0.95
C SER A 138 -15.73 31.32 0.42
N GLY A 139 -14.84 30.36 0.70
CA GLY A 139 -14.08 30.27 1.93
C GLY A 139 -14.96 30.33 3.18
N ALA A 140 -14.50 31.11 4.17
CA ALA A 140 -15.16 31.34 5.45
C ALA A 140 -16.62 31.79 5.38
N THR A 141 -17.12 32.29 4.23
CA THR A 141 -18.33 33.14 4.18
C THR A 141 -19.67 32.42 4.03
N LYS A 142 -19.69 31.12 3.68
CA LYS A 142 -20.93 30.38 3.38
C LYS A 142 -21.23 29.19 4.31
N GLY A 143 -20.46 29.03 5.39
CA GLY A 143 -20.61 27.92 6.34
C GLY A 143 -20.17 26.56 5.76
N GLN A 144 -20.55 25.46 6.42
CA GLN A 144 -20.05 24.12 6.10
C GLN A 144 -21.04 23.32 5.23
N VAL A 145 -20.74 23.21 3.93
CA VAL A 145 -21.55 22.45 2.95
C VAL A 145 -20.64 21.59 2.10
N LEU A 146 -20.82 20.27 2.10
CA LEU A 146 -20.08 19.32 1.27
C LEU A 146 -21.02 18.58 0.31
N ILE A 147 -20.78 18.75 -0.98
CA ILE A 147 -21.58 18.22 -2.08
C ILE A 147 -20.81 17.09 -2.76
N THR A 148 -21.41 15.90 -2.76
CA THR A 148 -20.78 14.68 -3.29
C THR A 148 -21.79 13.88 -4.09
N LEU A 149 -21.39 13.46 -5.28
CA LEU A 149 -22.12 12.46 -6.02
C LEU A 149 -21.74 11.08 -5.47
N VAL A 150 -22.73 10.34 -5.01
CA VAL A 150 -22.56 8.95 -4.56
C VAL A 150 -23.32 8.01 -5.49
N GLU A 151 -22.92 6.77 -5.48
CA GLU A 151 -23.56 5.69 -6.21
C GLU A 151 -23.87 4.57 -5.23
N ASP A 152 -25.07 4.00 -5.33
CA ASP A 152 -25.44 2.84 -4.53
C ASP A 152 -25.01 1.51 -5.16
N GLU A 153 -25.27 0.42 -4.46
CA GLU A 153 -24.97 -0.95 -4.88
C GLU A 153 -25.65 -1.38 -6.20
N ASN A 154 -26.68 -0.65 -6.66
CA ASN A 154 -27.40 -0.90 -7.91
C ASN A 154 -26.96 0.03 -9.05
N GLY A 155 -25.92 0.85 -8.83
CA GLY A 155 -25.47 1.84 -9.80
C GLY A 155 -26.32 3.10 -9.86
N LYS A 156 -27.28 3.28 -8.94
CA LYS A 156 -28.13 4.47 -8.90
C LYS A 156 -27.35 5.62 -8.28
N LYS A 157 -27.26 6.72 -9.03
CA LYS A 157 -26.56 7.93 -8.60
C LYS A 157 -27.46 8.82 -7.76
N ARG A 158 -26.89 9.38 -6.70
CA ARG A 158 -27.55 10.32 -5.78
C ARG A 158 -26.60 11.46 -5.44
N LEU A 159 -27.10 12.67 -5.39
CA LEU A 159 -26.37 13.81 -4.85
C LEU A 159 -26.59 13.91 -3.34
N LEU A 160 -25.51 13.78 -2.56
CA LEU A 160 -25.50 14.09 -1.13
C LEU A 160 -25.02 15.53 -0.93
N VAL A 161 -25.79 16.31 -0.19
CA VAL A 161 -25.43 17.66 0.24
C VAL A 161 -25.38 17.65 1.77
N ASN A 162 -24.18 17.44 2.30
CA ASN A 162 -23.87 17.33 3.71
C ASN A 162 -23.69 18.72 4.31
N VAL A 163 -24.63 19.14 5.16
CA VAL A 163 -24.66 20.46 5.78
C VAL A 163 -24.34 20.36 7.28
N HIS A 164 -23.49 21.27 7.75
CA HIS A 164 -23.40 21.61 9.17
C HIS A 164 -23.59 23.11 9.32
N ALA A 165 -24.73 23.53 9.85
CA ALA A 165 -25.09 24.93 10.00
C ALA A 165 -24.77 25.42 11.42
N GLU A 166 -24.19 26.61 11.56
CA GLU A 166 -23.98 27.23 12.87
C GLU A 166 -25.29 27.50 13.61
N SER A 167 -25.30 27.37 14.94
CA SER A 167 -26.45 27.77 15.76
C SER A 167 -26.91 29.21 15.47
N PRO A 168 -28.24 29.49 15.47
CA PRO A 168 -28.73 30.85 15.30
C PRO A 168 -28.08 31.82 16.32
N PRO A 169 -27.68 33.03 15.89
CA PRO A 169 -27.08 34.00 16.80
C PRO A 169 -28.06 34.35 17.91
N LYS A 170 -27.56 34.38 19.15
CA LYS A 170 -28.36 34.84 20.30
C LYS A 170 -28.71 36.33 20.13
N PRO A 171 -29.86 36.79 20.66
CA PRO A 171 -30.17 38.22 20.71
C PRO A 171 -29.00 39.01 21.34
N GLY A 172 -28.55 40.08 20.66
CA GLY A 172 -27.43 40.90 21.11
C GLY A 172 -26.03 40.39 20.75
N ALA A 173 -25.90 39.29 20.00
CA ALA A 173 -24.61 38.86 19.46
C ALA A 173 -24.06 39.87 18.43
N PRO A 174 -22.72 40.04 18.35
CA PRO A 174 -22.10 40.95 17.39
C PRO A 174 -22.46 40.60 15.95
N TYR A 175 -22.73 41.62 15.13
CA TYR A 175 -23.02 41.49 13.71
C TYR A 175 -21.89 42.11 12.87
N PRO A 176 -21.36 41.39 11.85
CA PRO A 176 -21.70 40.02 11.47
C PRO A 176 -21.15 38.98 12.47
N PRO A 177 -21.75 37.78 12.54
CA PRO A 177 -21.24 36.71 13.39
C PRO A 177 -19.80 36.32 12.97
N LYS A 178 -18.98 35.92 13.96
CA LYS A 178 -17.58 35.52 13.72
C LYS A 178 -17.46 34.34 12.74
N ILE A 179 -18.47 33.48 12.73
CA ILE A 179 -18.60 32.35 11.82
C ILE A 179 -19.98 32.46 11.16
N PRO A 180 -20.06 32.49 9.83
CA PRO A 180 -21.33 32.62 9.15
C PRO A 180 -22.06 31.28 9.12
N ARG A 181 -23.35 31.37 9.42
CA ARG A 181 -24.30 30.27 9.26
C ARG A 181 -24.55 30.00 7.78
N VAL A 182 -24.76 28.73 7.43
CA VAL A 182 -25.12 28.30 6.08
C VAL A 182 -26.46 28.91 5.68
N ASP A 183 -26.53 29.53 4.50
CA ASP A 183 -27.80 29.95 3.89
C ASP A 183 -28.49 28.75 3.22
N LEU A 184 -29.38 28.10 3.96
CA LEU A 184 -30.14 26.94 3.48
C LEU A 184 -31.05 27.27 2.28
N ASN A 185 -31.55 28.51 2.16
CA ASN A 185 -32.33 28.90 0.98
C ASN A 185 -31.45 28.89 -0.27
N GLN A 186 -30.23 29.42 -0.17
CA GLN A 186 -29.30 29.44 -1.29
C GLN A 186 -28.87 28.03 -1.67
N VAL A 187 -28.60 27.15 -0.69
CA VAL A 187 -28.31 25.73 -0.91
C VAL A 187 -29.44 25.06 -1.69
N MET A 188 -30.69 25.23 -1.25
CA MET A 188 -31.81 24.60 -1.94
C MET A 188 -32.04 25.17 -3.34
N LYS A 189 -31.88 26.48 -3.57
CA LYS A 189 -31.94 27.08 -4.91
C LYS A 189 -30.88 26.50 -5.85
N ASP A 190 -29.66 26.33 -5.36
CA ASP A 190 -28.55 25.77 -6.16
C ASP A 190 -28.79 24.31 -6.52
N VAL A 191 -29.28 23.54 -5.55
CA VAL A 191 -29.67 22.13 -5.75
C VAL A 191 -30.83 21.99 -6.74
N GLU A 192 -31.83 22.88 -6.69
CA GLU A 192 -32.91 22.90 -7.68
C GLU A 192 -32.42 23.23 -9.08
N GLN A 193 -31.53 24.21 -9.21
CA GLN A 193 -30.93 24.55 -10.50
C GLN A 193 -30.13 23.38 -11.07
N PHE A 194 -29.40 22.65 -10.22
CA PHE A 194 -28.74 21.41 -10.59
C PHE A 194 -29.75 20.36 -11.10
N ARG A 195 -30.84 20.13 -10.37
CA ARG A 195 -31.88 19.15 -10.75
C ARG A 195 -32.60 19.47 -12.07
N LYS A 196 -32.72 20.75 -12.45
CA LYS A 196 -33.27 21.12 -13.77
C LYS A 196 -32.47 20.53 -14.93
N HIS A 197 -31.16 20.30 -14.74
CA HIS A 197 -30.28 19.71 -15.74
C HIS A 197 -30.08 18.20 -15.54
N HIS A 198 -30.34 17.69 -14.33
CA HIS A 198 -30.11 16.31 -13.90
C HIS A 198 -31.34 15.75 -13.18
N SER A 199 -32.49 15.70 -13.87
CA SER A 199 -33.78 15.40 -13.25
C SER A 199 -33.92 13.96 -12.73
N ASP A 200 -33.14 13.05 -13.30
CA ASP A 200 -33.01 11.63 -12.97
C ASP A 200 -32.16 11.36 -11.72
N ILE A 201 -31.40 12.36 -11.26
CA ILE A 201 -30.57 12.25 -10.07
C ILE A 201 -31.39 12.59 -8.82
N ASP A 202 -31.41 11.64 -7.89
CA ASP A 202 -31.98 11.87 -6.56
C ASP A 202 -31.07 12.78 -5.74
N VAL A 203 -31.68 13.62 -4.93
CA VAL A 203 -30.94 14.55 -4.07
C VAL A 203 -31.37 14.39 -2.63
N VAL A 204 -30.38 14.34 -1.74
CA VAL A 204 -30.54 14.33 -0.29
C VAL A 204 -29.68 15.46 0.28
N VAL A 205 -30.33 16.50 0.79
CA VAL A 205 -29.70 17.57 1.56
C VAL A 205 -29.95 17.29 3.04
N GLY A 206 -28.91 17.07 3.82
CA GLY A 206 -29.08 16.68 5.22
C GLY A 206 -27.83 16.88 6.06
N GLY A 207 -28.00 16.69 7.37
CA GLY A 207 -26.97 16.93 8.37
C GLY A 207 -27.50 17.67 9.58
N ASP A 208 -26.59 18.21 10.37
CA ASP A 208 -26.89 19.02 11.53
C ASP A 208 -27.22 20.46 11.10
N MET A 209 -28.51 20.78 11.10
CA MET A 209 -29.01 22.08 10.65
C MET A 209 -29.08 23.11 11.79
N ASN A 210 -28.87 22.69 13.04
CA ASN A 210 -28.97 23.52 14.24
C ASN A 210 -30.23 24.40 14.33
N ASN A 211 -31.38 23.92 13.81
CA ASN A 211 -32.63 24.69 13.78
C ASN A 211 -33.47 24.65 15.06
N GLY A 212 -33.06 23.86 16.04
CA GLY A 212 -33.76 23.74 17.32
C GLY A 212 -35.06 22.93 17.25
N PRO A 213 -35.82 22.87 18.36
CA PRO A 213 -36.63 21.71 18.72
C PRO A 213 -37.95 21.48 17.97
N LYS A 214 -38.35 22.30 16.99
CA LYS A 214 -39.53 22.06 16.11
C LYS A 214 -39.79 23.26 15.19
N SER A 215 -39.31 23.19 13.96
CA SER A 215 -40.04 23.63 12.76
C SER A 215 -39.14 23.48 11.54
N PHE A 216 -39.77 23.51 10.36
CA PHE A 216 -39.10 23.93 9.13
C PHE A 216 -38.22 25.18 9.39
N PRO A 217 -37.03 25.31 8.78
CA PRO A 217 -36.16 26.46 9.04
C PRO A 217 -36.94 27.76 8.81
N GLN A 218 -36.98 28.66 9.80
CA GLN A 218 -37.83 29.85 9.77
C GLN A 218 -37.45 30.78 8.59
N GLU A 219 -36.14 30.84 8.31
CA GLU A 219 -35.58 31.54 7.16
C GLU A 219 -36.10 31.00 5.82
N MET A 220 -36.62 29.77 5.77
CA MET A 220 -37.07 29.11 4.56
C MET A 220 -38.58 29.11 4.34
N HIS A 221 -39.40 29.82 5.12
CA HIS A 221 -40.89 29.76 5.06
C HIS A 221 -41.54 29.71 3.65
N ASN A 222 -40.94 30.33 2.62
CA ASN A 222 -41.40 30.29 1.23
C ASN A 222 -41.09 29.00 0.45
N PHE A 223 -40.33 28.08 1.04
CA PHE A 223 -39.89 26.80 0.45
C PHE A 223 -40.79 25.62 0.89
N LEU A 224 -41.64 25.81 1.91
CA LEU A 224 -42.68 24.85 2.33
C LEU A 224 -43.61 24.33 1.20
N PRO A 225 -43.95 25.09 0.14
CA PRO A 225 -44.79 24.59 -0.94
C PRO A 225 -44.03 23.89 -2.08
N ASN A 226 -42.72 23.63 -1.95
CA ASN A 226 -41.97 23.01 -3.04
C ASN A 226 -42.40 21.54 -3.28
N PRO A 227 -42.99 21.18 -4.43
CA PRO A 227 -43.47 19.83 -4.66
C PRO A 227 -42.34 18.84 -4.89
N ASN A 228 -41.10 19.28 -5.13
CA ASN A 228 -40.00 18.40 -5.52
C ASN A 228 -39.22 17.82 -4.34
N PHE A 229 -39.31 18.43 -3.15
CA PHE A 229 -38.58 18.01 -1.96
C PHE A 229 -39.54 17.73 -0.79
N ARG A 230 -39.40 16.55 -0.18
CA ARG A 230 -40.00 16.23 1.12
C ARG A 230 -39.02 16.65 2.22
N TYR A 231 -39.53 17.41 3.18
CA TYR A 231 -38.79 17.77 4.38
C TYR A 231 -39.11 16.81 5.52
N GLN A 232 -38.08 16.38 6.25
CA GLN A 232 -38.20 15.60 7.48
C GLN A 232 -37.23 16.13 8.53
N HIS A 233 -37.73 16.29 9.75
CA HIS A 233 -36.93 16.69 10.90
C HIS A 233 -36.68 15.46 11.78
N SER A 234 -35.49 15.37 12.39
CA SER A 234 -35.20 14.36 13.40
C SER A 234 -36.22 14.39 14.54
N GLU A 235 -36.45 13.24 15.16
CA GLU A 235 -37.34 13.11 16.32
C GLU A 235 -36.84 13.95 17.51
N ALA A 236 -37.71 14.17 18.50
CA ALA A 236 -37.27 14.78 19.75
C ALA A 236 -36.25 13.87 20.48
N ASN A 237 -35.32 14.49 21.21
CA ASN A 237 -34.28 13.81 21.98
C ASN A 237 -33.26 13.06 21.13
N THR A 238 -32.81 13.68 20.04
CA THR A 238 -31.79 13.14 19.14
C THR A 238 -30.43 13.78 19.33
N ALA A 239 -30.34 14.98 19.92
CA ALA A 239 -29.09 15.59 20.33
C ALA A 239 -29.18 16.19 21.74
N PHE A 240 -28.03 16.44 22.39
CA PHE A 240 -27.97 16.86 23.79
C PHE A 240 -27.04 18.07 23.96
N LYS A 241 -27.54 19.10 24.66
CA LYS A 241 -26.69 20.23 25.08
C LYS A 241 -25.73 19.79 26.19
N ARG A 242 -24.74 20.63 26.49
CA ARG A 242 -23.79 20.43 27.60
C ARG A 242 -24.46 20.25 28.98
N ASP A 243 -25.62 20.86 29.18
CA ASP A 243 -26.40 20.71 30.42
C ASP A 243 -27.28 19.45 30.45
N GLY A 244 -27.19 18.61 29.41
CA GLY A 244 -27.97 17.40 29.23
C GLY A 244 -29.32 17.62 28.54
N THR A 245 -29.73 18.85 28.31
CA THR A 245 -31.04 19.15 27.72
C THR A 245 -31.12 18.58 26.31
N SER A 246 -32.13 17.77 26.09
CA SER A 246 -32.41 17.19 24.79
C SER A 246 -32.92 18.23 23.77
N ILE A 247 -32.45 18.11 22.54
CA ILE A 247 -32.85 18.90 21.37
C ILE A 247 -33.00 17.98 20.16
N ALA A 248 -33.54 18.55 19.08
CA ALA A 248 -33.56 17.95 17.76
C ALA A 248 -32.99 19.00 16.80
N VAL A 249 -32.01 18.63 15.99
CA VAL A 249 -31.27 19.59 15.14
C VAL A 249 -30.96 19.05 13.75
N ASP A 250 -30.97 17.73 13.58
CA ASP A 250 -30.76 17.11 12.28
C ASP A 250 -32.04 17.16 11.45
N ALA A 251 -31.90 17.36 10.13
CA ALA A 251 -33.01 17.31 9.19
C ALA A 251 -32.57 16.88 7.80
N VAL A 252 -33.54 16.52 6.95
CA VAL A 252 -33.34 16.11 5.56
C VAL A 252 -34.36 16.78 4.66
N PHE A 253 -33.89 17.31 3.53
CA PHE A 253 -34.69 17.59 2.33
C PHE A 253 -34.33 16.54 1.29
N SER A 254 -35.32 15.82 0.76
CA SER A 254 -35.05 14.81 -0.26
C SER A 254 -36.10 14.76 -1.36
N THR A 255 -35.63 14.41 -2.55
CA THR A 255 -36.49 14.10 -3.72
C THR A 255 -37.18 12.75 -3.57
N GLU A 256 -36.66 11.86 -2.72
CA GLU A 256 -37.18 10.53 -2.45
C GLU A 256 -38.26 10.60 -1.37
N LYS A 257 -39.51 10.82 -1.81
CA LYS A 257 -40.64 11.05 -0.90
C LYS A 257 -41.07 9.85 -0.07
N GLY A 258 -40.69 8.62 -0.44
CA GLY A 258 -41.14 7.38 0.22
C GLY A 258 -40.22 6.88 1.34
N ILE A 259 -39.12 7.56 1.62
CA ILE A 259 -38.13 7.14 2.62
C ILE A 259 -38.29 7.99 3.87
N ASP A 260 -38.33 7.36 5.05
CA ASP A 260 -38.40 8.06 6.32
C ASP A 260 -37.02 8.25 6.97
N LEU A 261 -36.84 9.37 7.67
CA LEU A 261 -35.68 9.63 8.51
C LEU A 261 -35.86 8.94 9.88
N LYS A 262 -34.94 8.03 10.24
CA LYS A 262 -35.03 7.21 11.46
C LYS A 262 -33.84 7.41 12.39
N THR A 263 -34.09 7.61 13.68
CA THR A 263 -33.04 7.71 14.71
C THR A 263 -32.41 6.33 15.01
N GLN A 264 -31.07 6.25 15.02
CA GLN A 264 -30.29 5.05 15.35
C GLN A 264 -29.62 5.17 16.73
N ARG A 265 -30.41 5.26 17.81
CA ARG A 265 -29.88 5.53 19.17
C ARG A 265 -28.80 4.54 19.61
N ASN A 266 -29.01 3.25 19.34
CA ASN A 266 -28.10 2.16 19.74
C ASN A 266 -26.71 2.31 19.12
N MET A 267 -26.61 2.94 17.95
CA MET A 267 -25.33 3.19 17.27
C MET A 267 -24.49 4.25 18.03
N ASN A 268 -25.10 5.09 18.85
CA ASN A 268 -24.40 6.07 19.67
C ASN A 268 -24.04 5.52 21.06
N THR A 269 -24.61 4.39 21.49
CA THR A 269 -24.46 3.86 22.84
C THR A 269 -23.13 3.11 23.00
N CYS A 270 -22.36 3.47 24.02
CA CYS A 270 -21.13 2.82 24.40
C CYS A 270 -21.33 2.05 25.72
N ASP A 271 -21.99 0.90 25.64
CA ASP A 271 -22.23 0.01 26.78
C ASP A 271 -21.18 -1.11 26.87
N GLU A 272 -21.28 -1.96 27.89
CA GLU A 272 -20.35 -3.09 28.09
C GLU A 272 -20.39 -4.09 26.92
N ASN A 273 -21.55 -4.27 26.29
CA ASN A 273 -21.70 -5.17 25.14
C ASN A 273 -20.91 -4.63 23.95
N PHE A 274 -21.06 -3.33 23.65
CA PHE A 274 -20.28 -2.65 22.63
C PHE A 274 -18.78 -2.76 22.90
N LEU A 275 -18.34 -2.42 24.11
CA LEU A 275 -16.92 -2.46 24.49
C LEU A 275 -16.32 -3.86 24.35
N THR A 276 -17.09 -4.89 24.71
CA THR A 276 -16.67 -6.29 24.57
C THR A 276 -16.53 -6.69 23.10
N ALA A 277 -17.51 -6.33 22.26
CA ALA A 277 -17.47 -6.59 20.82
C ALA A 277 -16.31 -5.84 20.14
N PHE A 278 -16.12 -4.57 20.47
CA PHE A 278 -15.03 -3.74 19.96
C PHE A 278 -13.66 -4.32 20.34
N LYS A 279 -13.46 -4.67 21.63
CA LYS A 279 -12.20 -5.24 22.10
C LYS A 279 -11.88 -6.55 21.38
N LYS A 280 -12.87 -7.45 21.27
CA LYS A 280 -12.73 -8.71 20.54
C LYS A 280 -12.27 -8.46 19.09
N SER A 281 -12.98 -7.59 18.37
CA SER A 281 -12.63 -7.27 16.97
C SER A 281 -11.25 -6.61 16.85
N LYS A 282 -10.90 -5.70 17.76
CA LYS A 282 -9.60 -5.03 17.79
C LYS A 282 -8.46 -6.03 18.01
N ASP A 283 -8.64 -7.01 18.89
CA ASP A 283 -7.65 -8.05 19.16
C ASP A 283 -7.52 -9.03 17.98
N GLU A 284 -8.64 -9.45 17.37
CA GLU A 284 -8.63 -10.26 16.13
C GLU A 284 -7.89 -9.57 14.99
N LYS A 285 -8.17 -8.27 14.74
CA LYS A 285 -7.50 -7.50 13.68
C LYS A 285 -6.00 -7.32 13.97
N LYS A 286 -5.60 -7.15 15.22
CA LYS A 286 -4.17 -7.12 15.60
C LYS A 286 -3.50 -8.47 15.33
N GLN A 287 -4.17 -9.58 15.65
CA GLN A 287 -3.64 -10.92 15.41
C GLN A 287 -3.49 -11.21 13.92
N LEU A 288 -4.49 -10.85 13.11
CA LEU A 288 -4.44 -10.96 11.64
C LEU A 288 -3.30 -10.12 11.05
N ALA A 289 -3.16 -8.86 11.47
CA ALA A 289 -2.06 -7.99 11.03
C ALA A 289 -0.68 -8.56 11.42
N GLN A 290 -0.58 -9.23 12.57
CA GLN A 290 0.64 -9.92 12.97
C GLN A 290 0.90 -11.16 12.11
N GLN A 291 -0.13 -11.94 11.78
CA GLN A 291 -0.01 -13.08 10.86
C GLN A 291 0.42 -12.64 9.45
N GLU A 292 -0.15 -11.56 8.92
CA GLU A 292 0.23 -10.99 7.62
C GLU A 292 1.67 -10.49 7.62
N LYS A 293 2.12 -9.83 8.69
CA LYS A 293 3.54 -9.44 8.85
C LYS A 293 4.49 -10.65 8.88
N MET A 294 4.04 -11.79 9.40
CA MET A 294 4.82 -13.02 9.45
C MET A 294 4.80 -13.83 8.16
N LYS A 295 3.80 -13.63 7.29
CA LYS A 295 3.62 -14.38 6.04
C LYS A 295 4.88 -14.39 5.14
N PRO A 296 5.58 -13.26 4.89
CA PRO A 296 6.82 -13.28 4.11
C PRO A 296 7.92 -14.16 4.71
N VAL A 297 8.00 -14.25 6.04
CA VAL A 297 8.98 -15.08 6.75
C VAL A 297 8.63 -16.56 6.60
N VAL A 298 7.34 -16.90 6.75
CA VAL A 298 6.82 -18.26 6.57
C VAL A 298 7.04 -18.73 5.13
N ASP A 299 6.72 -17.88 4.16
CA ASP A 299 6.92 -18.16 2.74
C ASP A 299 8.41 -18.33 2.41
N LEU A 300 9.30 -17.52 3.01
CA LEU A 300 10.74 -17.65 2.82
C LEU A 300 11.26 -18.97 3.39
N GLN A 301 10.81 -19.36 4.59
CA GLN A 301 11.15 -20.64 5.19
C GLN A 301 10.67 -21.81 4.34
N LYS A 302 9.48 -21.71 3.73
CA LYS A 302 8.93 -22.73 2.82
C LYS A 302 9.77 -22.84 1.55
N ASN A 303 10.11 -21.72 0.92
CA ASN A 303 10.92 -21.69 -0.31
C ASN A 303 12.34 -22.24 -0.08
N LEU A 304 12.95 -21.96 1.07
CA LEU A 304 14.25 -22.51 1.43
C LEU A 304 14.18 -24.03 1.62
N LYS A 305 13.12 -24.52 2.30
CA LYS A 305 12.90 -25.97 2.51
C LYS A 305 12.58 -26.73 1.21
N SER A 306 11.93 -26.10 0.24
CA SER A 306 11.67 -26.72 -1.06
C SER A 306 12.88 -26.74 -1.98
N SER A 307 13.89 -25.91 -1.73
CA SER A 307 15.09 -25.83 -2.55
C SER A 307 16.07 -26.96 -2.20
N PRO A 308 16.50 -27.79 -3.17
CA PRO A 308 17.49 -28.84 -2.92
C PRO A 308 18.82 -28.33 -2.36
N ALA A 309 19.16 -27.06 -2.61
CA ALA A 309 20.41 -26.45 -2.16
C ALA A 309 20.35 -25.92 -0.71
N PHE A 310 19.15 -25.64 -0.17
CA PHE A 310 18.97 -24.91 1.09
C PHE A 310 18.02 -25.58 2.08
N THR A 311 17.73 -26.87 1.91
CA THR A 311 16.77 -27.63 2.73
C THR A 311 17.02 -27.56 4.25
N THR A 312 18.28 -27.38 4.65
CA THR A 312 18.70 -27.28 6.06
C THR A 312 18.65 -25.86 6.63
N ALA A 313 18.28 -24.86 5.83
CA ALA A 313 18.27 -23.47 6.27
C ALA A 313 17.04 -23.17 7.16
N THR A 314 17.27 -22.46 8.27
CA THR A 314 16.21 -22.00 9.18
C THR A 314 16.09 -20.49 9.16
N VAL A 315 14.87 -19.99 9.34
CA VAL A 315 14.52 -18.56 9.38
C VAL A 315 14.04 -18.20 10.77
N HIS A 316 14.65 -17.17 11.37
CA HIS A 316 14.30 -16.65 12.68
C HIS A 316 13.97 -15.16 12.59
N THR A 317 12.94 -14.72 13.31
CA THR A 317 12.61 -13.30 13.50
C THR A 317 13.13 -12.82 14.85
N GLY A 318 13.63 -11.59 14.92
CA GLY A 318 14.17 -11.04 16.16
C GLY A 318 14.79 -9.67 15.95
N HIS A 319 15.60 -9.23 16.92
CA HIS A 319 16.42 -8.03 16.82
C HIS A 319 17.89 -8.46 16.76
N TYR A 320 18.47 -8.39 15.58
CA TYR A 320 19.85 -8.81 15.32
C TYR A 320 20.71 -7.59 14.94
N PRO A 321 21.33 -6.92 15.92
CA PRO A 321 22.10 -5.72 15.65
C PRO A 321 23.50 -6.07 15.12
N GLN A 322 23.79 -5.69 13.88
CA GLN A 322 25.03 -6.00 13.18
C GLN A 322 25.85 -4.74 12.89
N LYS A 323 27.17 -4.82 13.08
CA LYS A 323 28.10 -3.75 12.74
C LYS A 323 28.38 -3.76 11.24
N ILE A 324 27.72 -2.87 10.49
CA ILE A 324 27.83 -2.81 9.02
C ILE A 324 28.98 -1.92 8.53
N LYS A 325 29.41 -0.95 9.36
CA LYS A 325 30.57 -0.05 9.15
C LYS A 325 31.24 0.27 10.49
N GLN A 326 32.43 0.89 10.46
CA GLN A 326 33.25 1.19 11.63
C GLN A 326 32.48 1.93 12.74
N ASP A 327 31.55 2.82 12.35
CA ASP A 327 30.70 3.63 13.26
C ASP A 327 29.20 3.46 13.00
N THR A 328 28.77 2.33 12.40
CA THR A 328 27.35 2.12 12.08
C THR A 328 26.92 0.71 12.45
N GLN A 329 26.00 0.63 13.41
CA GLN A 329 25.27 -0.57 13.75
C GLN A 329 23.86 -0.47 13.16
N GLN A 330 23.37 -1.57 12.60
CA GLN A 330 22.04 -1.66 12.05
C GLN A 330 21.35 -2.91 12.61
N ASP A 331 20.10 -2.75 13.03
CA ASP A 331 19.27 -3.87 13.43
C ASP A 331 18.64 -4.54 12.21
N PHE A 332 18.72 -5.88 12.18
CA PHE A 332 18.08 -6.70 11.17
C PHE A 332 16.95 -7.51 11.82
N PRO A 333 15.72 -7.47 11.27
CA PRO A 333 14.58 -8.17 11.85
C PRO A 333 14.57 -9.69 11.61
N ILE A 334 15.44 -10.21 10.72
CA ILE A 334 15.40 -11.60 10.24
C ILE A 334 16.82 -12.17 10.17
N GLU A 335 17.01 -13.37 10.71
CA GLU A 335 18.24 -14.18 10.62
C GLU A 335 17.94 -15.48 9.88
N LEU A 336 18.76 -15.80 8.88
CA LEU A 336 18.84 -17.09 8.23
C LEU A 336 20.06 -17.84 8.75
N VAL A 337 19.89 -19.09 9.15
CA VAL A 337 21.00 -19.96 9.57
C VAL A 337 21.15 -21.09 8.57
N PHE A 338 22.33 -21.21 7.98
CA PHE A 338 22.69 -22.24 7.02
C PHE A 338 23.58 -23.31 7.69
N LYS A 339 23.72 -24.47 7.03
CA LYS A 339 24.56 -25.57 7.50
C LYS A 339 26.01 -25.13 7.74
N ASP A 340 26.54 -24.33 6.82
CA ASP A 340 27.90 -23.82 6.86
C ASP A 340 28.02 -22.48 6.10
N ALA A 341 29.18 -21.86 6.20
CA ALA A 341 29.47 -20.58 5.56
C ALA A 341 29.44 -20.66 4.01
N ARG A 342 29.66 -21.84 3.41
CA ARG A 342 29.63 -22.01 1.96
C ARG A 342 28.20 -21.95 1.45
N GLN A 343 27.27 -22.64 2.11
CA GLN A 343 25.85 -22.62 1.78
C GLN A 343 25.27 -21.20 1.95
N ALA A 344 25.66 -20.47 3.01
CA ALA A 344 25.27 -19.07 3.21
C ALA A 344 25.77 -18.15 2.08
N ARG A 345 27.00 -18.35 1.58
CA ARG A 345 27.54 -17.59 0.44
C ARG A 345 26.81 -17.90 -0.86
N GLN A 346 26.53 -19.18 -1.12
CA GLN A 346 25.75 -19.58 -2.30
C GLN A 346 24.39 -18.88 -2.32
N PHE A 347 23.72 -18.83 -1.17
CA PHE A 347 22.47 -18.09 -1.02
C PHE A 347 22.66 -16.59 -1.30
N THR A 348 23.60 -15.93 -0.62
CA THR A 348 23.88 -14.49 -0.80
C THR A 348 24.20 -14.12 -2.25
N ASN A 349 24.99 -14.96 -2.93
CA ASN A 349 25.32 -14.78 -4.34
C ASN A 349 24.10 -14.97 -5.24
N HIS A 350 23.27 -15.98 -4.98
CA HIS A 350 22.05 -16.26 -5.74
C HIS A 350 21.05 -15.10 -5.66
N VAL A 351 20.81 -14.59 -4.45
CA VAL A 351 19.84 -13.50 -4.25
C VAL A 351 20.34 -12.15 -4.76
N SER A 352 21.65 -12.01 -5.03
CA SER A 352 22.28 -10.83 -5.64
C SER A 352 21.94 -9.49 -4.96
N LEU A 353 21.57 -9.51 -3.69
CA LEU A 353 21.30 -8.32 -2.88
C LEU A 353 22.64 -7.74 -2.39
N ARG A 354 23.18 -6.80 -3.15
CA ARG A 354 24.53 -6.22 -2.94
C ARG A 354 24.57 -5.05 -1.96
N ASP A 355 23.60 -4.97 -1.06
CA ASP A 355 23.44 -3.81 -0.18
C ASP A 355 23.51 -4.22 1.29
N LYS A 356 24.58 -3.79 1.97
CA LYS A 356 24.80 -4.01 3.42
C LYS A 356 23.71 -3.40 4.29
N LYS A 357 22.88 -2.48 3.76
CA LYS A 357 21.68 -1.98 4.44
C LYS A 357 20.53 -2.97 4.42
N ASN A 358 20.55 -3.95 3.53
CA ASN A 358 19.42 -4.86 3.31
C ASN A 358 19.79 -6.31 3.59
N LEU A 359 21.07 -6.67 3.44
CA LEU A 359 21.59 -8.01 3.70
C LEU A 359 22.98 -7.91 4.34
N PHE A 360 23.18 -8.60 5.45
CA PHE A 360 24.50 -8.78 6.07
C PHE A 360 24.79 -10.27 6.24
N GLN A 361 25.94 -10.74 5.78
CA GLN A 361 26.36 -12.13 5.98
C GLN A 361 27.51 -12.18 6.99
N ASN A 362 27.40 -13.10 7.95
CA ASN A 362 28.48 -13.45 8.87
C ASN A 362 28.56 -14.98 8.99
N ASP A 363 29.63 -15.57 8.51
CA ASP A 363 29.82 -17.02 8.43
C ASP A 363 28.62 -17.75 7.81
N ASN A 364 27.99 -18.65 8.57
CA ASN A 364 26.82 -19.43 8.17
C ASN A 364 25.49 -18.70 8.42
N LYS A 365 25.52 -17.43 8.84
CA LYS A 365 24.34 -16.62 9.14
C LYS A 365 24.16 -15.49 8.14
N VAL A 366 22.92 -15.24 7.74
CA VAL A 366 22.54 -14.12 6.86
C VAL A 366 21.40 -13.33 7.49
N TYR A 367 21.62 -12.05 7.72
CA TYR A 367 20.66 -11.14 8.34
C TYR A 367 20.00 -10.26 7.27
N LEU A 368 18.68 -10.10 7.35
CA LEU A 368 17.86 -9.50 6.29
C LEU A 368 16.90 -8.45 6.85
N THR A 369 16.68 -7.38 6.08
CA THR A 369 15.56 -6.46 6.30
C THR A 369 14.26 -7.04 5.74
N GLN A 370 13.10 -6.52 6.18
CA GLN A 370 11.82 -6.92 5.59
C GLN A 370 11.76 -6.65 4.08
N GLY A 371 12.32 -5.53 3.63
CA GLY A 371 12.41 -5.20 2.21
C GLY A 371 13.30 -6.18 1.42
N ALA A 372 14.33 -6.76 2.04
CA ALA A 372 15.14 -7.80 1.43
C ALA A 372 14.36 -9.11 1.26
N VAL A 373 13.58 -9.51 2.27
CA VAL A 373 12.75 -10.72 2.19
C VAL A 373 11.73 -10.64 1.08
N ALA A 374 11.02 -9.51 0.93
CA ALA A 374 10.09 -9.32 -0.18
C ALA A 374 10.75 -9.52 -1.56
N LYS A 375 11.97 -8.99 -1.74
CA LYS A 375 12.75 -9.19 -2.97
C LYS A 375 13.15 -10.65 -3.17
N ILE A 376 13.58 -11.33 -2.10
CA ILE A 376 14.00 -12.74 -2.17
C ILE A 376 12.82 -13.63 -2.56
N LEU A 377 11.61 -13.37 -2.04
CA LEU A 377 10.41 -14.13 -2.37
C LEU A 377 10.01 -14.07 -3.85
N THR A 378 10.45 -13.04 -4.59
CA THR A 378 10.23 -12.95 -6.05
C THR A 378 11.24 -13.74 -6.87
N LEU A 379 12.29 -14.27 -6.24
CA LEU A 379 13.34 -15.04 -6.92
C LEU A 379 12.99 -16.53 -6.92
N ASP A 380 13.29 -17.20 -8.03
CA ASP A 380 13.26 -18.65 -8.06
C ASP A 380 14.51 -19.21 -7.36
N ILE A 381 14.33 -19.66 -6.12
CA ILE A 381 15.36 -20.28 -5.28
C ILE A 381 15.46 -21.80 -5.54
N ASN A 382 14.52 -22.36 -6.31
CA ASN A 382 14.48 -23.78 -6.68
C ASN A 382 15.31 -24.07 -7.94
N LEU A 383 15.59 -23.06 -8.76
CA LEU A 383 16.53 -23.17 -9.88
C LEU A 383 17.95 -22.81 -9.44
N PRO A 384 18.85 -23.79 -9.22
CA PRO A 384 20.26 -23.49 -9.26
C PRO A 384 20.59 -23.15 -10.71
N LYS A 385 20.70 -21.85 -11.05
CA LYS A 385 21.49 -21.48 -12.23
C LYS A 385 22.93 -21.84 -11.89
N LEU A 386 23.30 -23.06 -12.29
CA LEU A 386 24.49 -23.85 -11.95
C LEU A 386 24.29 -24.70 -10.69
N ALA A 387 23.83 -25.93 -10.92
CA ALA A 387 24.00 -27.05 -10.01
C ALA A 387 25.49 -27.16 -9.60
N PHE A 388 25.83 -26.63 -8.42
CA PHE A 388 27.05 -26.97 -7.68
C PHE A 388 26.75 -28.12 -6.71
N THR A 389 26.00 -29.13 -7.18
CA THR A 389 25.70 -30.35 -6.43
C THR A 389 26.69 -31.44 -6.81
N HIS A 390 27.33 -32.01 -5.80
CA HIS A 390 28.19 -33.21 -5.79
C HIS A 390 29.53 -33.22 -6.55
N VAL A 391 29.80 -32.38 -7.54
CA VAL A 391 31.11 -32.47 -8.27
C VAL A 391 32.29 -31.87 -7.49
N MET A 392 32.06 -31.02 -6.48
CA MET A 392 33.15 -30.35 -5.72
C MET A 392 33.56 -31.04 -4.41
N GLN A 393 33.05 -32.24 -4.11
CA GLN A 393 33.59 -33.06 -3.02
C GLN A 393 34.83 -33.88 -3.42
N GLY A 394 35.23 -33.85 -4.71
CA GLY A 394 36.35 -34.63 -5.23
C GLY A 394 37.63 -33.85 -5.58
N HIS A 395 37.77 -32.57 -5.19
CA HIS A 395 39.03 -31.85 -5.39
C HIS A 395 39.91 -31.94 -4.13
N GLN A 396 40.34 -33.16 -3.85
CA GLN A 396 41.54 -33.45 -3.08
C GLN A 396 42.60 -33.99 -4.05
N ASP A 397 43.74 -33.31 -4.06
CA ASP A 397 45.09 -33.88 -4.17
C ASP A 397 45.68 -34.34 -5.51
N ASP A 398 45.09 -34.04 -6.67
CA ASP A 398 45.86 -34.13 -7.94
C ASP A 398 46.38 -32.77 -8.36
N LYS A 399 47.68 -32.52 -8.11
CA LYS A 399 48.40 -31.38 -8.72
C LYS A 399 48.19 -31.44 -10.24
N PRO A 400 47.73 -30.36 -10.89
CA PRO A 400 47.59 -30.37 -12.33
C PRO A 400 48.95 -30.60 -12.97
N SER A 401 48.98 -31.47 -14.00
CA SER A 401 50.18 -31.75 -14.79
C SER A 401 50.89 -30.46 -15.21
N GLU A 402 52.21 -30.47 -15.29
CA GLU A 402 53.02 -29.31 -15.68
C GLU A 402 52.54 -28.68 -17.01
N GLN A 403 52.07 -29.51 -17.94
CA GLN A 403 51.50 -29.08 -19.23
C GLN A 403 50.23 -28.23 -19.06
N ARG A 404 49.26 -28.70 -18.27
CA ARG A 404 48.03 -27.94 -17.96
C ARG A 404 48.31 -26.64 -17.21
N THR A 405 49.33 -26.63 -16.37
CA THR A 405 49.75 -25.41 -15.67
C THR A 405 50.30 -24.39 -16.67
N LYS A 406 51.19 -24.79 -17.60
CA LYS A 406 51.71 -23.91 -18.66
C LYS A 406 50.61 -23.39 -19.60
N GLU A 407 49.65 -24.23 -19.97
CA GLU A 407 48.50 -23.82 -20.78
C GLU A 407 47.64 -22.77 -20.05
N LEU A 408 47.38 -22.95 -18.76
CA LEU A 408 46.62 -21.98 -17.96
C LEU A 408 47.36 -20.63 -17.84
N GLN A 409 48.68 -20.64 -17.67
CA GLN A 409 49.51 -19.44 -17.64
C GLN A 409 49.40 -18.65 -18.95
N GLN A 410 49.53 -19.34 -20.09
CA GLN A 410 49.44 -18.71 -21.40
C GLN A 410 48.05 -18.15 -21.68
N LYS A 411 46.99 -18.87 -21.29
CA LYS A 411 45.62 -18.37 -21.46
C LYS A 411 45.28 -17.18 -20.57
N CYS A 412 45.90 -17.07 -19.40
CA CYS A 412 45.79 -15.85 -18.59
C CYS A 412 46.38 -14.65 -19.33
N VAL A 413 47.47 -14.84 -20.09
CA VAL A 413 48.07 -13.80 -20.93
C VAL A 413 47.13 -13.40 -22.07
N GLU A 414 46.61 -14.39 -22.80
CA GLU A 414 45.69 -14.19 -23.93
C GLU A 414 44.44 -13.41 -23.50
N GLN A 415 43.85 -13.74 -22.34
CA GLN A 415 42.64 -13.09 -21.86
C GLN A 415 42.82 -11.58 -21.61
N ILE A 416 43.97 -11.16 -21.08
CA ILE A 416 44.27 -9.73 -20.87
C ILE A 416 44.51 -9.04 -22.21
N GLN A 417 45.25 -9.67 -23.12
CA GLN A 417 45.53 -9.11 -24.44
C GLN A 417 44.24 -8.90 -25.25
N VAL A 418 43.33 -9.88 -25.24
CA VAL A 418 42.04 -9.82 -25.95
C VAL A 418 41.14 -8.72 -25.39
N VAL A 419 41.06 -8.56 -24.07
CA VAL A 419 40.07 -7.67 -23.44
C VAL A 419 40.59 -6.26 -23.17
N LYS A 420 41.88 -6.12 -22.84
CA LYS A 420 42.46 -4.85 -22.36
C LYS A 420 43.58 -4.31 -23.25
N LYS A 421 44.06 -5.07 -24.24
CA LYS A 421 45.20 -4.69 -25.12
C LYS A 421 46.47 -4.28 -24.33
N VAL A 422 46.61 -4.75 -23.09
CA VAL A 422 47.79 -4.47 -22.25
C VAL A 422 48.88 -5.48 -22.62
N GLN A 423 50.10 -5.00 -22.85
CA GLN A 423 51.26 -5.83 -23.13
C GLN A 423 51.76 -6.42 -21.80
N ILE A 424 51.73 -7.74 -21.67
CA ILE A 424 52.23 -8.43 -20.48
C ILE A 424 53.71 -8.75 -20.67
N SER A 425 54.50 -8.49 -19.65
CA SER A 425 55.95 -8.72 -19.64
C SER A 425 56.35 -10.20 -19.52
N ALA A 426 55.59 -11.00 -18.76
CA ALA A 426 55.80 -12.44 -18.62
C ALA A 426 54.49 -13.19 -18.28
N ALA A 427 54.42 -14.48 -18.60
CA ALA A 427 53.28 -15.30 -18.20
C ALA A 427 53.20 -15.40 -16.67
N PRO A 428 52.00 -15.26 -16.06
CA PRO A 428 51.87 -15.33 -14.61
C PRO A 428 52.24 -16.71 -14.10
N THR A 429 52.78 -16.80 -12.89
CA THR A 429 52.96 -18.11 -12.24
C THR A 429 51.63 -18.56 -11.61
N VAL A 430 51.37 -19.87 -11.59
CA VAL A 430 50.14 -20.45 -11.03
C VAL A 430 50.54 -21.39 -9.89
N LYS A 431 49.99 -21.14 -8.70
CA LYS A 431 50.17 -22.00 -7.54
C LYS A 431 48.79 -22.50 -7.08
N TYR A 432 48.65 -23.81 -6.95
CA TYR A 432 47.47 -24.44 -6.34
C TYR A 432 47.74 -24.59 -4.85
N GLU A 433 47.13 -23.75 -4.03
CA GLU A 433 47.32 -23.72 -2.58
C GLU A 433 46.00 -23.33 -1.92
N ASN A 434 45.64 -24.06 -0.86
CA ASN A 434 44.48 -23.71 -0.05
C ASN A 434 44.87 -22.59 0.93
N THR A 435 44.49 -21.36 0.63
CA THR A 435 44.81 -20.19 1.46
C THR A 435 43.53 -19.56 1.99
N LYS A 436 43.50 -19.23 3.29
CA LYS A 436 42.39 -18.49 3.89
C LYS A 436 42.77 -17.03 4.01
N ILE A 437 41.99 -16.13 3.39
CA ILE A 437 42.23 -14.69 3.47
C ILE A 437 40.97 -14.02 4.03
N ARG A 438 41.12 -13.34 5.16
CA ARG A 438 40.08 -12.49 5.74
C ARG A 438 39.91 -11.24 4.88
N GLN A 439 38.72 -11.06 4.32
CA GLN A 439 38.34 -9.83 3.62
C GLN A 439 37.45 -8.99 4.54
N ASP A 440 37.81 -7.72 4.73
CA ASP A 440 37.17 -6.75 5.65
C ASP A 440 35.64 -6.66 5.54
N THR A 441 35.07 -7.05 4.38
CA THR A 441 33.63 -6.93 4.11
C THR A 441 32.88 -8.26 4.01
N ARG A 442 33.58 -9.41 4.07
CA ARG A 442 33.06 -10.72 3.62
C ARG A 442 33.49 -11.93 4.48
N GLY A 443 34.25 -11.71 5.55
CA GLY A 443 34.76 -12.79 6.41
C GLY A 443 35.98 -13.50 5.81
N GLU A 444 36.30 -14.69 6.32
CA GLU A 444 37.42 -15.52 5.82
C GLU A 444 37.04 -16.28 4.56
N ILE A 445 37.74 -16.07 3.45
CA ILE A 445 37.48 -16.77 2.19
C ILE A 445 38.56 -17.84 1.94
N ASP A 446 38.13 -19.05 1.58
CA ASP A 446 39.00 -20.13 1.11
C ASP A 446 39.34 -19.90 -0.38
N TYR A 447 40.62 -19.74 -0.69
CA TYR A 447 41.15 -19.68 -2.06
C TYR A 447 41.88 -20.97 -2.40
N SER A 448 41.85 -21.38 -3.66
CA SER A 448 42.49 -22.61 -4.13
C SER A 448 43.54 -22.41 -5.22
N ILE A 449 43.54 -21.25 -5.89
CA ILE A 449 44.53 -20.89 -6.90
C ILE A 449 45.07 -19.49 -6.63
N GLN A 450 46.39 -19.33 -6.66
CA GLN A 450 47.07 -18.05 -6.68
C GLN A 450 47.78 -17.87 -8.02
N LEU A 451 47.57 -16.70 -8.64
CA LEU A 451 48.25 -16.25 -9.83
C LEU A 451 49.17 -15.09 -9.48
N THR A 452 50.43 -15.15 -9.84
CA THR A 452 51.40 -14.06 -9.58
C THR A 452 51.86 -13.45 -10.89
N PHE A 453 51.56 -12.17 -11.07
CA PHE A 453 51.93 -11.37 -12.24
C PHE A 453 53.22 -10.58 -11.98
N ALA A 454 53.87 -10.07 -13.03
CA ALA A 454 55.12 -9.33 -12.90
C ALA A 454 54.92 -7.93 -12.29
N SER A 455 53.72 -7.36 -12.44
CA SER A 455 53.36 -6.06 -11.87
C SER A 455 51.95 -6.02 -11.31
N LYS A 456 51.68 -5.00 -10.48
CA LYS A 456 50.35 -4.75 -9.91
C LYS A 456 49.35 -4.35 -10.99
N GLU A 457 49.83 -3.67 -12.01
CA GLU A 457 49.06 -3.20 -13.17
C GLU A 457 48.59 -4.38 -14.01
N GLU A 458 49.44 -5.39 -14.22
CA GLU A 458 49.07 -6.64 -14.90
C GLU A 458 48.05 -7.45 -14.08
N ALA A 459 48.26 -7.61 -12.78
CA ALA A 459 47.30 -8.27 -11.88
C ALA A 459 45.93 -7.57 -11.88
N ARG A 460 45.91 -6.23 -11.97
CA ARG A 460 44.68 -5.43 -12.06
C ARG A 460 44.00 -5.59 -13.42
N ALA A 461 44.76 -5.54 -14.51
CA ALA A 461 44.25 -5.75 -15.86
C ALA A 461 43.61 -7.15 -16.00
N PHE A 462 44.22 -8.17 -15.40
CA PHE A 462 43.66 -9.52 -15.31
C PHE A 462 42.34 -9.56 -14.54
N SER A 463 42.34 -9.00 -13.34
CA SER A 463 41.15 -8.94 -12.48
C SER A 463 39.97 -8.29 -13.19
N ASP A 464 40.24 -7.20 -13.93
CA ASP A 464 39.25 -6.50 -14.74
C ASP A 464 38.82 -7.33 -15.97
N ALA A 465 39.76 -7.99 -16.67
CA ALA A 465 39.49 -8.81 -17.86
C ALA A 465 38.65 -10.05 -17.58
N MET A 466 38.73 -10.59 -16.35
CA MET A 466 37.92 -11.72 -15.92
C MET A 466 36.42 -11.38 -15.81
N GLY A 467 36.06 -10.10 -15.78
CA GLY A 467 34.67 -9.65 -15.92
C GLY A 467 33.74 -10.17 -14.82
N TYR A 468 34.29 -10.68 -13.71
CA TYR A 468 33.48 -11.13 -12.58
C TYR A 468 32.74 -9.93 -12.01
N LYS A 469 31.44 -9.83 -12.31
CA LYS A 469 30.56 -8.80 -11.74
C LYS A 469 30.53 -8.84 -10.20
N ASN A 470 30.99 -9.94 -9.58
CA ASN A 470 31.08 -10.15 -8.15
C ASN A 470 32.56 -10.25 -7.72
N LYS A 471 33.06 -9.27 -6.94
CA LYS A 471 34.47 -9.26 -6.47
C LYS A 471 34.80 -10.38 -5.47
N THR A 472 33.89 -11.30 -5.14
CA THR A 472 34.12 -12.39 -4.16
C THR A 472 34.84 -13.59 -4.76
N LEU A 473 34.79 -13.76 -6.08
CA LEU A 473 35.35 -14.91 -6.79
C LEU A 473 36.86 -14.75 -7.03
N LEU A 474 37.37 -13.54 -6.87
CA LEU A 474 38.74 -13.15 -7.14
C LEU A 474 39.18 -12.07 -6.14
N PHE A 475 40.35 -12.23 -5.53
CA PHE A 475 40.97 -11.25 -4.64
C PHE A 475 42.33 -10.84 -5.20
N GLN A 476 42.55 -9.54 -5.37
CA GLN A 476 43.86 -9.02 -5.76
C GLN A 476 44.58 -8.45 -4.53
N ASP A 477 45.81 -8.89 -4.32
CA ASP A 477 46.75 -8.31 -3.36
C ASP A 477 48.11 -8.08 -4.03
N ASN A 478 48.46 -6.82 -4.25
CA ASN A 478 49.62 -6.41 -5.03
C ASN A 478 49.68 -7.09 -6.41
N THR A 479 50.69 -7.92 -6.64
CA THR A 479 50.94 -8.70 -7.87
C THR A 479 50.21 -10.04 -7.88
N ASN A 480 49.60 -10.44 -6.76
CA ASN A 480 48.91 -11.71 -6.61
C ASN A 480 47.41 -11.55 -6.86
N VAL A 481 46.85 -12.56 -7.52
CA VAL A 481 45.43 -12.73 -7.74
C VAL A 481 45.01 -14.10 -7.25
N TYR A 482 44.14 -14.15 -6.25
CA TYR A 482 43.63 -15.39 -5.67
C TYR A 482 42.24 -15.71 -6.22
N ILE A 483 42.02 -16.94 -6.67
CA ILE A 483 40.73 -17.45 -7.13
C ILE A 483 40.10 -18.24 -5.99
N ALA A 484 38.88 -17.84 -5.62
CA ALA A 484 38.16 -18.48 -4.52
C ALA A 484 37.81 -19.93 -4.89
N LYS A 485 37.77 -20.82 -3.89
CA LYS A 485 37.53 -22.27 -4.11
C LYS A 485 36.18 -22.56 -4.76
N ASP A 486 35.19 -21.71 -4.53
CA ASP A 486 33.86 -21.75 -5.16
C ASP A 486 33.83 -21.19 -6.60
N ALA A 487 34.87 -20.45 -7.00
CA ALA A 487 35.06 -19.90 -8.34
C ALA A 487 35.97 -20.77 -9.22
N GLU A 488 36.71 -21.71 -8.64
CA GLU A 488 37.76 -22.50 -9.31
C GLU A 488 37.25 -23.19 -10.58
N ALA A 489 36.12 -23.88 -10.52
CA ALA A 489 35.57 -24.57 -11.68
C ALA A 489 35.14 -23.63 -12.82
N ASP A 490 34.56 -22.46 -12.50
CA ASP A 490 34.20 -21.44 -13.50
C ASP A 490 35.45 -20.76 -14.07
N PHE A 491 36.43 -20.49 -13.23
CA PHE A 491 37.74 -19.96 -13.61
C PHE A 491 38.45 -20.90 -14.59
N LEU A 492 38.60 -22.17 -14.21
CA LEU A 492 39.19 -23.20 -15.07
C LEU A 492 38.36 -23.41 -16.32
N LYS A 493 37.02 -23.32 -16.28
CA LYS A 493 36.20 -23.41 -17.51
C LYS A 493 36.41 -22.21 -18.43
N LYS A 494 36.50 -20.99 -17.90
CA LYS A 494 36.75 -19.77 -18.68
C LYS A 494 38.11 -19.78 -19.33
N MET A 495 39.14 -20.22 -18.60
CA MET A 495 40.48 -20.33 -19.14
C MET A 495 40.61 -21.56 -20.02
N CYS A 496 40.23 -22.75 -19.56
CA CYS A 496 40.46 -24.00 -20.27
C CYS A 496 39.44 -24.33 -21.37
N LYS A 497 38.48 -23.46 -21.72
CA LYS A 497 37.59 -23.68 -22.88
C LYS A 497 38.41 -24.01 -24.14
N PRO A 498 38.24 -25.19 -24.75
CA PRO A 498 38.62 -25.41 -26.13
C PRO A 498 37.48 -24.83 -26.96
N GLU A 499 37.67 -23.65 -27.55
CA GLU A 499 36.67 -23.17 -28.51
C GLU A 499 36.73 -24.03 -29.77
N ASN A 500 35.63 -24.75 -29.97
CA ASN A 500 35.09 -25.35 -31.17
C ASN A 500 35.14 -24.41 -32.40
N SER A 501 36.32 -24.05 -32.86
CA SER A 501 36.53 -23.22 -34.06
C SER A 501 36.19 -23.96 -35.36
N ALA A 502 36.19 -25.30 -35.35
CA ALA A 502 35.76 -26.12 -36.49
C ALA A 502 34.24 -26.35 -36.51
N SER A 503 33.64 -26.79 -35.40
CA SER A 503 32.21 -27.15 -35.33
C SER A 503 31.27 -25.97 -35.57
N PHE A 504 31.59 -24.76 -35.09
CA PHE A 504 30.73 -23.60 -35.32
C PHE A 504 30.76 -23.11 -36.78
N LYS A 505 31.93 -23.14 -37.45
CA LYS A 505 32.01 -22.83 -38.90
C LYS A 505 31.31 -23.89 -39.75
N THR A 506 31.43 -25.18 -39.40
CA THR A 506 30.75 -26.27 -40.12
C THR A 506 29.24 -26.26 -39.88
N HIS A 507 28.78 -25.90 -38.67
CA HIS A 507 27.35 -25.78 -38.36
C HIS A 507 26.72 -24.51 -38.97
N LEU A 508 27.47 -23.39 -39.05
CA LEU A 508 27.05 -22.17 -39.74
C LEU A 508 27.07 -22.35 -41.27
N ALA A 509 28.00 -23.13 -41.82
CA ALA A 509 28.03 -23.49 -43.23
C ALA A 509 26.89 -24.46 -43.59
N LYS A 510 26.59 -25.46 -42.75
CA LYS A 510 25.41 -26.33 -42.90
C LYS A 510 24.10 -25.53 -42.79
N LEU A 511 23.99 -24.60 -41.83
CA LEU A 511 22.83 -23.71 -41.71
C LEU A 511 22.67 -22.73 -42.89
N LYS A 512 23.76 -22.42 -43.62
CA LYS A 512 23.72 -21.60 -44.84
C LYS A 512 23.54 -22.41 -46.13
N SER A 513 23.71 -23.73 -46.10
CA SER A 513 23.53 -24.62 -47.26
C SER A 513 22.29 -25.51 -47.18
N SER A 514 21.51 -25.47 -46.09
CA SER A 514 20.24 -26.17 -45.97
C SER A 514 19.09 -25.23 -45.58
N SER A 515 18.57 -24.51 -46.56
CA SER A 515 17.12 -24.43 -46.81
C SER A 515 16.85 -23.89 -48.22
N PRO A 516 16.11 -24.64 -49.06
CA PRO A 516 15.69 -24.19 -50.38
C PRO A 516 14.62 -23.09 -50.29
N LEU A 517 14.70 -22.16 -51.23
CA LEU A 517 13.55 -21.37 -51.69
C LEU A 517 12.48 -22.34 -52.18
N THR A 518 11.29 -22.30 -51.58
CA THR A 518 10.04 -22.63 -52.27
C THR A 518 8.89 -21.87 -51.63
N GLU A 519 8.23 -21.09 -52.48
CA GLU A 519 7.00 -20.36 -52.28
C GLU A 519 5.86 -21.27 -51.80
N LYS A 520 5.08 -20.79 -50.83
CA LYS A 520 3.61 -20.96 -50.73
C LYS A 520 3.12 -20.25 -49.46
N ASP A 521 2.77 -18.97 -49.60
CA ASP A 521 1.83 -18.32 -48.70
C ASP A 521 0.42 -18.43 -49.33
N VAL A 522 -0.46 -19.20 -48.68
CA VAL A 522 -1.90 -19.19 -48.91
C VAL A 522 -2.58 -18.84 -47.59
N THR A 523 -2.95 -17.55 -47.52
CA THR A 523 -4.16 -16.93 -46.93
C THR A 523 -4.50 -17.17 -45.46
N MET A 524 -4.75 -16.07 -44.73
CA MET A 524 -6.10 -15.56 -44.37
C MET A 524 -5.95 -14.37 -43.41
N SER A 525 -6.20 -13.12 -43.83
CA SER A 525 -7.51 -12.42 -43.91
C SER A 525 -7.66 -11.40 -42.78
N ALA A 526 -7.61 -10.12 -43.14
CA ALA A 526 -8.23 -9.02 -42.39
C ALA A 526 -9.50 -8.57 -43.17
N PRO A 527 -10.65 -8.36 -42.51
CA PRO A 527 -11.86 -7.84 -43.16
C PRO A 527 -11.93 -6.29 -43.01
N PRO A 528 -12.85 -5.58 -43.69
CA PRO A 528 -12.57 -4.76 -44.87
C PRO A 528 -12.71 -3.25 -44.61
N SER A 529 -12.14 -2.42 -45.49
CA SER A 529 -12.58 -1.03 -45.63
C SER A 529 -12.71 -0.67 -47.11
N ALA A 530 -13.93 -0.21 -47.41
CA ALA A 530 -14.46 0.07 -48.73
C ALA A 530 -13.87 1.32 -49.40
N LYS A 531 -14.00 1.32 -50.73
CA LYS A 531 -13.97 2.40 -51.75
C LYS A 531 -13.10 1.87 -52.89
N GLY A 532 -13.58 1.69 -54.12
CA GLY A 532 -14.52 2.49 -54.88
C GLY A 532 -13.92 2.53 -56.29
N SER A 533 -14.73 2.15 -57.27
CA SER A 533 -14.40 1.89 -58.67
C SER A 533 -13.90 3.12 -59.46
N LEU A 534 -12.86 2.89 -60.26
CA LEU A 534 -12.60 3.42 -61.61
C LEU A 534 -11.90 2.23 -62.30
N SER A 535 -12.36 1.64 -63.40
CA SER A 535 -13.15 2.08 -64.56
C SER A 535 -13.70 0.84 -65.25
#